data_AF-A0A4U9H8T3-F1
#
_entry.id   AF-A0A4U9H8T3-F1
#
_cell.length_a   1.000
_cell.length_b   1.000
_cell.length_c   1.000
_cell.angle_alpha   90.00
_cell.angle_beta   90.00
_cell.angle_gamma   90.00
#
_symmetry.space_group_name_H-M   'P 1'
#
loop_
_entity.id
_entity.type
_entity.pdbx_description
1 polymer ?
#
loop_
_entity_poly.entity_id
_entity_poly.type
_entity_poly.pdbx_seq_one_letter_code
_entity_poly.pdbx_strand_id
1 'polypeptide(L)'
;MARGQVGWIETNDFDKVPPDLRFFAGGDRSIRGYKYKDISPRDEDGKLTGASKMLTGSLEYQYNVTGKWWGAVFVDSGEAVNDIKQSNFKTGAGVGVRWQSPVGPVKLDIAAPVGDKETHGMQFYIGLGPEL
;
A
#
# COMPACT_ATOMS: atom_id res chain seq x y z
N MET A 1 -12.01 7.38 6.53
CA MET A 1 -12.10 6.74 5.20
C MET A 1 -11.59 5.32 5.31
N ALA A 2 -12.22 4.39 4.60
CA ALA A 2 -11.78 2.99 4.53
C ALA A 2 -11.66 2.59 3.06
N ARG A 3 -10.62 1.81 2.74
CA ARG A 3 -10.38 1.28 1.40
C ARG A 3 -10.05 -0.20 1.53
N GLY A 4 -10.61 -1.00 0.64
CA GLY A 4 -10.28 -2.40 0.48
C GLY A 4 -10.07 -2.72 -0.98
N GLN A 5 -9.06 -3.53 -1.29
CA GLN A 5 -8.84 -4.10 -2.61
C GLN A 5 -8.61 -5.60 -2.45
N VAL A 6 -9.26 -6.37 -3.32
CA VAL A 6 -9.09 -7.81 -3.42
C VAL A 6 -8.84 -8.16 -4.88
N GLY A 7 -7.89 -9.05 -5.11
CA GLY A 7 -7.50 -9.54 -6.43
C GLY A 7 -7.31 -11.05 -6.38
N TRP A 8 -7.83 -11.74 -7.39
CA TRP A 8 -7.65 -13.18 -7.56
C TRP A 8 -7.46 -13.50 -9.03
N ILE A 9 -6.40 -14.24 -9.35
CA ILE A 9 -6.12 -14.79 -10.66
C ILE A 9 -6.13 -16.31 -10.52
N GLU A 10 -7.02 -16.95 -11.27
CA GLU A 10 -7.08 -18.40 -11.40
C GLU A 10 -6.42 -18.78 -12.73
N THR A 11 -5.34 -19.56 -12.68
CA THR A 11 -4.62 -20.01 -13.87
C THR A 11 -3.96 -21.35 -13.61
N ASN A 12 -3.94 -22.21 -14.64
CA ASN A 12 -3.22 -23.47 -14.60
C ASN A 12 -1.71 -23.32 -14.83
N ASP A 13 -1.25 -22.13 -15.24
CA ASP A 13 0.11 -21.86 -15.70
C ASP A 13 0.52 -20.42 -15.32
N PHE A 14 0.84 -20.19 -14.03
CA PHE A 14 1.14 -18.85 -13.50
C PHE A 14 2.41 -18.23 -14.12
N ASP A 15 3.38 -19.06 -14.47
CA ASP A 15 4.62 -18.61 -15.10
C ASP A 15 4.40 -17.92 -16.46
N LYS A 16 3.33 -18.29 -17.17
CA LYS A 16 2.95 -17.67 -18.46
C LYS A 16 2.18 -16.36 -18.30
N VAL A 17 1.70 -16.04 -17.09
CA VAL A 17 0.99 -14.79 -16.83
C VAL A 17 2.01 -13.64 -16.88
N PRO A 18 1.84 -12.64 -17.76
CA PRO A 18 2.72 -11.47 -17.80
C PRO A 18 2.76 -10.76 -16.43
N PRO A 19 3.91 -10.21 -16.00
CA PRO A 19 4.03 -9.49 -14.72
C PRO A 19 3.01 -8.37 -14.54
N ASP A 20 2.59 -7.69 -15.61
CA ASP A 20 1.57 -6.64 -15.55
C ASP A 20 0.18 -7.14 -15.11
N LEU A 21 -0.11 -8.42 -15.33
CA LEU A 21 -1.34 -9.06 -14.87
C LEU A 21 -1.21 -9.67 -13.48
N ARG A 22 0.00 -9.75 -12.91
CA ARG A 22 0.24 -10.28 -11.56
C ARG A 22 0.02 -9.18 -10.53
N PHE A 23 -0.35 -9.58 -9.31
CA PHE A 23 -0.54 -8.63 -8.23
C PHE A 23 0.75 -8.37 -7.46
N PHE A 24 0.92 -7.11 -7.06
CA PHE A 24 2.01 -6.66 -6.19
C PHE A 24 1.42 -5.67 -5.20
N ALA A 25 1.76 -5.82 -3.93
CA ALA A 25 1.37 -4.88 -2.89
C ALA A 25 2.54 -3.95 -2.52
N GLY A 26 2.23 -2.90 -1.77
CA GLY A 26 3.19 -1.88 -1.32
C GLY A 26 3.18 -0.59 -2.15
N GLY A 27 3.33 0.54 -1.46
CA GLY A 27 3.31 1.89 -2.04
C GLY A 27 2.08 2.73 -1.63
N ASP A 28 1.97 3.94 -2.19
CA ASP A 28 1.02 5.01 -1.79
C ASP A 28 -0.46 4.57 -1.70
N ARG A 29 -0.91 3.69 -2.60
CA ARG A 29 -2.31 3.27 -2.72
C ARG A 29 -2.55 1.80 -2.35
N SER A 30 -1.57 1.16 -1.73
CA SER A 30 -1.63 -0.24 -1.33
C SER A 30 -1.29 -0.36 0.16
N ILE A 31 0.00 -0.36 0.50
CA ILE A 31 0.48 -0.42 1.88
C ILE A 31 1.57 0.65 2.02
N ARG A 32 1.20 1.83 2.53
CA ARG A 32 2.14 2.94 2.73
C ARG A 32 3.20 2.55 3.75
N GLY A 33 4.44 2.97 3.51
CA GLY A 33 5.60 2.59 4.32
C GLY A 33 6.42 1.45 3.69
N TYR A 34 5.84 0.72 2.74
CA TYR A 34 6.58 -0.21 1.88
C TYR A 34 6.85 0.44 0.52
N LYS A 35 7.93 -0.02 -0.12
CA LYS A 35 8.29 0.41 -1.47
C LYS A 35 7.21 -0.02 -2.47
N TYR A 36 7.12 0.72 -3.57
CA TYR A 36 6.15 0.44 -4.63
C TYR A 36 6.35 -0.96 -5.20
N LYS A 37 5.30 -1.79 -5.18
CA LYS A 37 5.29 -3.17 -5.69
C LYS A 37 6.35 -4.11 -5.08
N ASP A 38 6.79 -3.85 -3.85
CA ASP A 38 7.86 -4.64 -3.20
C ASP A 38 7.35 -5.83 -2.38
N ILE A 39 6.03 -5.98 -2.24
CA ILE A 39 5.40 -7.09 -1.53
C ILE A 39 4.83 -8.05 -2.57
N SER A 40 5.52 -9.17 -2.76
CA SER A 40 5.07 -10.33 -3.52
C SER A 40 5.86 -11.59 -3.12
N PRO A 41 5.45 -12.78 -3.59
CA PRO A 41 6.31 -13.95 -3.58
C PRO A 41 7.64 -13.66 -4.30
N ARG A 42 8.69 -14.35 -3.87
CA ARG A 42 10.04 -14.27 -4.43
C ARG A 42 10.46 -15.65 -4.95
N ASP A 43 11.25 -15.68 -6.02
CA ASP A 43 11.91 -16.90 -6.50
C ASP A 43 13.14 -17.27 -5.64
N GLU A 44 13.81 -18.37 -6.00
CA GLU A 44 15.04 -18.83 -5.33
C GLU A 44 16.20 -17.82 -5.44
N ASP A 45 16.18 -16.95 -6.45
CA ASP A 45 17.13 -15.84 -6.63
C ASP A 45 16.73 -14.56 -5.87
N GLY A 46 15.61 -14.58 -5.14
CA GLY A 46 15.08 -13.45 -4.37
C GLY A 46 14.36 -12.39 -5.20
N LYS A 47 14.10 -12.63 -6.49
CA LYS A 47 13.39 -11.72 -7.39
C LYS A 47 11.89 -11.82 -7.18
N LEU A 48 11.21 -10.67 -7.27
CA LEU A 48 9.76 -10.57 -7.12
C LEU A 48 9.07 -11.25 -8.31
N THR A 49 8.33 -12.33 -8.04
CA THR A 49 7.61 -13.09 -9.07
C THR A 49 6.18 -12.60 -9.26
N GLY A 50 5.65 -11.77 -8.35
CA GLY A 50 4.25 -11.38 -8.35
C GLY A 50 3.34 -12.44 -7.76
N ALA A 51 2.15 -12.02 -7.33
CA ALA A 51 1.17 -12.87 -6.66
C ALA A 51 -0.05 -13.16 -7.54
N SER A 52 -0.64 -14.34 -7.38
CA SER A 52 -1.95 -14.66 -7.96
C SER A 52 -3.10 -14.10 -7.13
N LYS A 53 -2.90 -13.84 -5.83
CA LYS A 53 -3.91 -13.31 -4.93
C LYS A 53 -3.38 -12.10 -4.18
N MET A 54 -4.23 -11.12 -3.98
CA MET A 54 -3.91 -9.90 -3.26
C MET A 54 -5.08 -9.47 -2.40
N LEU A 55 -4.78 -9.06 -1.18
CA LEU A 55 -5.74 -8.45 -0.28
C LEU A 55 -5.06 -7.29 0.41
N THR A 56 -5.59 -6.08 0.23
CA THR A 56 -5.08 -4.89 0.91
C THR A 56 -6.22 -4.09 1.49
N GLY A 57 -6.07 -3.68 2.75
CA GLY A 57 -6.99 -2.83 3.48
C GLY A 57 -6.27 -1.58 3.96
N SER A 58 -7.00 -0.48 4.04
CA SER A 58 -6.49 0.80 4.53
C SER A 58 -7.58 1.51 5.32
N LEU A 59 -7.21 2.00 6.49
CA LEU A 59 -8.04 2.84 7.35
C LEU A 59 -7.31 4.16 7.53
N GLU A 60 -8.00 5.25 7.19
CA GLU A 60 -7.49 6.60 7.35
C GLU A 60 -8.49 7.43 8.15
N TYR A 61 -8.01 8.11 9.18
CA TYR A 61 -8.76 9.06 9.96
C TYR A 61 -8.21 10.46 9.70
N GLN A 62 -9.09 11.38 9.29
CA GLN A 62 -8.75 12.77 9.01
C GLN A 62 -9.49 13.68 10.00
N TYR A 63 -8.77 14.64 10.55
CA TYR A 63 -9.29 15.63 11.50
C TYR A 63 -8.95 17.04 11.01
N ASN A 64 -9.95 17.92 10.91
CA ASN A 64 -9.72 19.31 10.57
C ASN A 64 -9.11 20.04 11.76
N VAL A 65 -7.84 20.41 11.66
CA VAL A 65 -7.12 21.08 12.74
C VAL A 65 -7.48 22.56 12.76
N THR A 66 -7.38 23.23 11.61
CA THR A 66 -7.70 24.67 11.50
C THR A 66 -7.88 25.09 10.05
N GLY A 67 -8.98 25.79 9.76
CA GLY A 67 -9.27 26.39 8.45
C GLY A 67 -9.17 25.38 7.30
N LYS A 68 -8.05 25.43 6.57
CA LYS A 68 -7.75 24.63 5.37
C LYS A 68 -6.77 23.47 5.61
N TRP A 69 -6.38 23.25 6.87
CA TRP A 69 -5.39 22.26 7.28
C TRP A 69 -6.05 21.10 8.02
N TRP A 70 -5.83 19.90 7.50
CA TRP A 70 -6.32 18.66 8.08
C TRP A 70 -5.13 17.79 8.47
N GLY A 71 -5.17 17.23 9.67
CA GLY A 71 -4.30 16.14 10.06
C GLY A 71 -4.91 14.82 9.62
N ALA A 72 -4.07 13.88 9.21
CA ALA A 72 -4.48 12.52 8.88
C ALA A 72 -3.61 11.53 9.65
N VAL A 73 -4.21 10.42 10.06
CA VAL A 73 -3.49 9.25 10.56
C VAL A 73 -4.04 8.05 9.83
N PHE A 74 -3.18 7.12 9.46
CA PHE A 74 -3.60 5.96 8.69
C PHE A 74 -2.84 4.71 9.07
N VAL A 75 -3.50 3.58 8.81
CA VAL A 75 -2.93 2.24 8.90
C VAL A 75 -3.38 1.48 7.67
N ASP A 76 -2.40 0.91 6.97
CA ASP A 76 -2.61 0.07 5.81
C ASP A 76 -2.06 -1.32 6.12
N SER A 77 -2.79 -2.36 5.74
CA SER A 77 -2.38 -3.74 5.97
C SER A 77 -2.82 -4.61 4.81
N GLY A 78 -1.98 -5.53 4.39
CA GLY A 78 -2.33 -6.42 3.30
C GLY A 78 -1.23 -7.42 2.97
N GLU A 79 -1.53 -8.25 2.00
CA GLU A 79 -0.64 -9.29 1.52
C GLU A 79 -0.84 -9.51 0.02
N ALA A 80 0.21 -10.06 -0.61
CA ALA A 80 0.17 -10.54 -1.97
C ALA A 80 0.85 -11.92 -1.97
N VAL A 81 0.08 -12.98 -2.18
CA VAL A 81 0.50 -14.38 -2.03
C VAL A 81 -0.05 -15.26 -3.15
N ASN A 82 0.61 -16.38 -3.44
CA ASN A 82 0.08 -17.38 -4.37
C ASN A 82 -0.87 -18.38 -3.67
N ASP A 83 -0.54 -18.73 -2.43
CA ASP A 83 -1.34 -19.59 -1.57
C ASP A 83 -1.79 -18.82 -0.33
N ILE A 84 -3.10 -18.78 -0.08
CA ILE A 84 -3.71 -18.12 1.08
C ILE A 84 -3.28 -18.80 2.38
N LYS A 85 -2.89 -20.08 2.32
CA LYS A 85 -2.36 -20.80 3.47
C LYS A 85 -0.99 -20.26 3.92
N GLN A 86 -0.24 -19.64 3.03
CA GLN A 86 1.05 -19.01 3.33
C GLN A 86 0.88 -17.50 3.50
N SER A 87 0.01 -17.11 4.43
CA SER A 87 -0.30 -15.70 4.68
C SER A 87 0.92 -14.93 5.20
N ASN A 88 1.15 -13.75 4.66
CA ASN A 88 2.25 -12.87 5.05
C ASN A 88 1.79 -11.41 5.03
N PHE A 89 0.96 -11.07 6.01
CA PHE A 89 0.47 -9.70 6.16
C PHE A 89 1.60 -8.73 6.49
N LYS A 90 1.67 -7.70 5.66
CA LYS A 90 2.52 -6.54 5.84
C LYS A 90 1.64 -5.38 6.27
N THR A 91 2.04 -4.74 7.36
CA THR A 91 1.32 -3.60 7.92
C THR A 91 2.23 -2.39 7.91
N GLY A 92 1.69 -1.26 7.48
CA GLY A 92 2.33 0.04 7.52
C GLY A 92 1.41 1.05 8.17
N ALA A 93 1.99 1.98 8.93
CA ALA A 93 1.23 3.05 9.56
C ALA A 93 1.94 4.37 9.38
N GLY A 94 1.17 5.45 9.43
CA GLY A 94 1.70 6.77 9.16
C GLY A 94 0.79 7.89 9.57
N VAL A 95 1.33 9.08 9.40
CA VAL A 95 0.66 10.34 9.64
C VAL A 95 0.75 11.19 8.39
N GLY A 96 -0.22 12.07 8.22
CA GLY A 96 -0.34 12.90 7.04
C GLY A 96 -0.90 14.27 7.35
N VAL A 97 -0.69 15.16 6.40
CA VAL A 97 -1.30 16.48 6.36
C VAL A 97 -2.03 16.62 5.04
N ARG A 98 -3.24 17.17 5.08
CA ARG A 98 -3.98 17.60 3.89
C ARG A 98 -4.15 19.11 3.96
N TRP A 99 -3.76 19.78 2.89
CA TRP A 99 -3.89 21.22 2.78
C TRP A 99 -4.74 21.57 1.56
N GLN A 100 -5.85 22.28 1.79
CA GLN A 100 -6.64 22.85 0.70
C GLN A 100 -5.94 24.12 0.19
N SER A 101 -5.02 23.96 -0.75
CA SER A 101 -4.34 25.07 -1.40
C SER A 101 -5.27 25.76 -2.43
N PRO A 102 -4.98 27.00 -2.86
CA PRO A 102 -5.73 27.68 -3.92
C PRO A 102 -5.76 26.93 -5.26
N VAL A 103 -4.78 26.04 -5.51
CA VAL A 103 -4.66 25.24 -6.74
C VAL A 103 -5.24 23.83 -6.59
N GLY A 104 -5.75 23.47 -5.41
CA GLY A 104 -6.35 22.16 -5.13
C GLY A 104 -5.87 21.52 -3.82
N PRO A 105 -6.44 20.37 -3.45
CA PRO A 105 -6.01 19.62 -2.27
C PRO A 105 -4.60 19.03 -2.47
N VAL A 106 -3.72 19.31 -1.51
CA VAL A 106 -2.36 18.76 -1.41
C VAL A 106 -2.34 17.73 -0.29
N LYS A 107 -1.78 16.55 -0.55
CA LYS A 107 -1.52 15.51 0.45
C LYS A 107 -0.02 15.35 0.70
N LEU A 108 0.35 15.27 1.97
CA LEU A 108 1.68 14.93 2.45
C LEU A 108 1.54 13.79 3.44
N ASP A 109 2.11 12.62 3.14
CA ASP A 109 2.05 11.44 4.01
C ASP A 109 3.45 10.95 4.34
N ILE A 110 3.63 10.54 5.60
CA ILE A 110 4.84 9.89 6.09
C ILE A 110 4.42 8.57 6.72
N ALA A 111 4.99 7.48 6.23
CA ALA A 111 4.63 6.14 6.68
C ALA A 111 5.86 5.28 6.92
N ALA A 112 5.74 4.32 7.82
CA ALA A 112 6.77 3.32 8.10
C ALA A 112 6.15 1.93 8.21
N PRO A 113 6.88 0.86 7.88
CA PRO A 113 6.45 -0.51 8.15
C PRO A 113 6.36 -0.74 9.66
N VAL A 114 5.30 -1.44 10.09
CA VAL A 114 5.03 -1.74 11.51
C VAL A 114 5.03 -3.25 11.71
N GLY A 115 5.85 -3.73 12.64
CA GLY A 115 5.94 -5.15 12.95
C GLY A 115 6.74 -5.97 11.93
N ASP A 116 7.49 -5.32 11.04
CA ASP A 116 8.35 -5.98 10.05
C ASP A 116 9.80 -5.99 10.53
N LYS A 117 10.47 -7.14 10.45
CA LYS A 117 11.87 -7.31 10.86
C LYS A 117 12.87 -7.09 9.73
N GLU A 118 12.41 -7.20 8.48
CA GLU A 118 13.26 -7.19 7.28
C GLU A 118 13.18 -5.83 6.58
N THR A 119 12.04 -5.16 6.69
CA THR A 119 11.77 -3.87 6.05
C THR A 119 11.84 -2.76 7.08
N HIS A 120 12.77 -1.82 6.87
CA HIS A 120 12.94 -0.66 7.72
C HIS A 120 13.08 0.62 6.89
N GLY A 121 12.66 1.75 7.46
CA GLY A 121 12.77 3.08 6.85
C GLY A 121 11.43 3.75 6.66
N MET A 122 11.46 5.08 6.58
CA MET A 122 10.27 5.91 6.35
C MET A 122 10.09 6.16 4.86
N GLN A 123 8.85 6.13 4.41
CA GLN A 123 8.43 6.53 3.07
C GLN A 123 7.69 7.85 3.15
N PHE A 124 7.97 8.73 2.20
CA PHE A 124 7.36 10.06 2.09
C PHE A 124 6.58 10.11 0.79
N TYR A 125 5.33 10.57 0.86
CA TYR A 125 4.45 10.70 -0.29
C TYR A 125 3.93 12.13 -0.35
N ILE A 126 4.00 12.72 -1.55
CA ILE A 126 3.42 14.03 -1.84
C ILE A 126 2.54 13.90 -3.08
N GLY A 127 1.32 14.43 -3.01
CA GLY A 127 0.37 14.38 -4.10
C GLY A 127 -0.43 15.67 -4.21
N LEU A 128 -0.75 16.04 -5.45
CA LEU A 128 -1.63 17.16 -5.78
C LEU A 128 -2.73 16.61 -6.68
N GLY A 129 -4.00 16.73 -6.28
CA GLY A 129 -5.13 16.30 -7.10
C GLY A 129 -6.32 15.79 -6.31
N PRO A 130 -7.47 15.59 -6.99
CA PRO A 130 -8.72 15.18 -6.35
C PRO A 130 -8.64 13.71 -5.93
N GLU A 131 -8.05 13.45 -4.78
CA GLU A 131 -8.30 12.24 -4.01
C GLU A 131 -9.00 12.64 -2.72
N LEU A 132 -10.32 12.73 -2.82
CA LEU A 132 -11.26 12.55 -1.71
C LEU A 132 -12.02 11.26 -1.93
#